data_AF-A0AAD2A7Q5-F1
#
_entry.id   AF-A0AAD2A7Q5-F1
#
_cell.length_a   1.000
_cell.length_b   1.000
_cell.length_c   1.000
_cell.angle_alpha   90.00
_cell.angle_beta   90.00
_cell.angle_gamma   90.00
#
_symmetry.space_group_name_H-M   'P 1'
#
loop_
_entity.id
_entity.type
_entity.pdbx_description
1 polymer ?
#
loop_
_entity_poly.entity_id
_entity_poly.type
_entity_poly.pdbx_seq_one_letter_code
_entity_poly.pdbx_strand_id
1 'polypeptide(L)'
;MRIYSSLWNADDWATRGGLVKTDWSPAPFPASYKNFNANACIWSSGSSSCSSNSPPPTSTPAWLNKKLDTTGQERLKWVQKNYMIYNYCKDAKRFPQGFPLECT
;
A
#
# COMPACT_ATOMS: atom_id res chain seq x y z
N MET A 1 1.06 -12.55 7.11
CA MET A 1 1.83 -11.66 6.20
C MET A 1 3.18 -11.34 6.82
N ARG A 2 4.17 -10.92 6.03
CA ARG A 2 5.48 -10.43 6.51
C ARG A 2 5.76 -9.07 5.85
N ILE A 3 6.64 -8.28 6.46
CA ILE A 3 7.10 -7.00 5.92
C ILE A 3 8.38 -7.25 5.13
N TYR A 4 8.47 -6.70 3.92
CA TYR A 4 9.64 -6.79 3.05
C TYR A 4 10.04 -5.41 2.57
N SER A 5 11.34 -5.20 2.38
CA SER A 5 11.90 -4.06 1.68
C SER A 5 12.94 -4.58 0.69
N SER A 6 12.96 -4.03 -0.52
CA SER A 6 13.91 -4.43 -1.57
C SER A 6 14.16 -3.27 -2.52
N LEU A 7 15.37 -3.21 -3.06
CA LEU A 7 15.73 -2.40 -4.21
C LEU A 7 16.19 -3.36 -5.30
N TRP A 8 15.55 -3.30 -6.48
CA TRP A 8 15.82 -4.21 -7.58
C TRP A 8 15.52 -3.54 -8.93
N ASN A 9 16.11 -4.05 -10.01
CA ASN A 9 15.85 -3.58 -11.38
C ASN A 9 14.53 -4.18 -11.89
N ALA A 10 13.64 -3.33 -12.40
CA ALA A 10 12.35 -3.70 -12.97
C ALA A 10 12.16 -3.08 -14.37
N ASP A 11 13.16 -3.22 -15.23
CA ASP A 11 13.26 -2.57 -16.54
C ASP A 11 12.07 -2.84 -17.47
N ASP A 12 11.36 -3.95 -17.29
CA ASP A 12 10.25 -4.33 -18.16
C ASP A 12 8.99 -3.48 -17.95
N TRP A 13 8.90 -2.71 -16.86
CA TRP A 13 7.69 -1.94 -16.57
C TRP A 13 7.88 -0.66 -15.75
N ALA A 14 8.97 -0.50 -14.99
CA ALA A 14 9.06 0.55 -13.97
C ALA A 14 9.03 1.98 -14.51
N THR A 15 9.80 2.30 -15.56
CA THR A 15 9.91 3.68 -16.08
C THR A 15 9.28 3.80 -17.45
N ARG A 16 8.29 4.70 -17.57
CA ARG A 16 7.46 4.89 -18.79
C ARG A 16 6.89 3.58 -19.33
N GLY A 17 6.43 2.69 -18.44
CA GLY A 17 5.90 1.38 -18.85
C GLY A 17 6.93 0.44 -19.45
N GLY A 18 8.21 0.59 -19.07
CA GLY A 18 9.33 -0.25 -19.54
C GLY A 18 10.09 0.30 -20.76
N LEU A 19 9.73 1.48 -21.25
CA LEU A 19 10.39 2.14 -22.38
C LEU A 19 11.77 2.70 -22.04
N VAL A 20 12.02 3.04 -20.78
CA VAL A 20 13.32 3.54 -20.32
C VAL A 20 13.95 2.46 -19.45
N LYS A 21 15.13 2.00 -19.87
CA LYS A 21 15.90 0.95 -19.19
C LYS A 21 16.92 1.59 -18.24
N THR A 22 17.33 0.83 -17.24
CA THR A 22 18.33 1.26 -16.28
C THR A 22 19.66 1.51 -16.99
N ASP A 23 20.15 2.74 -16.89
CA ASP A 23 21.55 3.02 -17.16
C ASP A 23 22.35 2.58 -15.94
N TRP A 24 23.28 1.63 -16.14
CA TRP A 24 24.11 1.05 -15.08
C TRP A 24 25.43 1.79 -14.87
N SER A 25 25.82 2.73 -15.74
CA SER A 25 27.03 3.52 -15.54
C SER A 25 27.06 4.39 -14.27
N PRO A 26 25.92 4.89 -13.72
CA PRO A 26 25.90 5.66 -12.47
C PRO A 26 25.71 4.77 -11.22
N ALA A 27 25.85 3.46 -11.34
CA ALA A 27 25.78 2.56 -10.18
C ALA A 27 26.91 2.89 -9.16
N PRO A 28 26.69 2.64 -7.85
CA PRO A 28 25.54 1.96 -7.24
C PRO A 28 24.27 2.83 -7.10
N PHE A 29 23.11 2.20 -6.94
CA PHE A 29 21.84 2.86 -6.61
C PHE A 29 21.55 2.69 -5.11
N PRO A 30 21.89 3.65 -4.23
CA PRO A 30 21.66 3.48 -2.80
C PRO A 30 20.21 3.80 -2.40
N ALA A 31 19.59 2.93 -1.59
CA ALA A 31 18.37 3.21 -0.84
C ALA A 31 18.64 3.09 0.66
N SER A 32 18.28 4.09 1.44
CA SER A 32 18.52 4.14 2.89
C SER A 32 17.21 4.12 3.67
N TYR A 33 17.15 3.29 4.72
CA TYR A 33 15.96 3.12 5.56
C TYR A 33 16.34 3.35 7.03
N LYS A 34 15.44 3.97 7.80
CA LYS A 34 15.60 4.20 9.23
C LYS A 34 14.25 4.17 9.93
N ASN A 35 14.26 4.13 11.27
CA ASN A 35 13.06 4.19 12.11
C ASN A 35 12.06 3.05 11.84
N PHE A 36 12.55 1.81 11.73
CA PHE A 36 11.68 0.64 11.59
C PHE A 36 10.76 0.51 12.81
N ASN A 37 9.45 0.66 12.58
CA ASN A 37 8.43 0.58 13.62
C ASN A 37 7.28 -0.29 13.11
N ALA A 38 6.92 -1.31 13.90
CA ALA A 38 5.81 -2.20 13.59
C ALA A 38 4.88 -2.31 14.80
N ASN A 39 3.66 -1.82 14.66
CA ASN A 39 2.54 -2.08 15.56
C ASN A 39 1.56 -3.00 14.83
N ALA A 40 1.56 -4.28 15.15
CA ALA A 40 0.86 -5.31 14.38
C ALA A 40 0.32 -6.44 15.25
N CYS A 41 -0.68 -7.14 14.73
CA CYS A 41 -1.15 -8.42 15.25
C CYS A 41 -0.22 -9.53 14.73
N ILE A 42 0.58 -10.13 15.62
CA ILE A 42 1.53 -11.18 15.24
C ILE A 42 0.81 -12.51 15.18
N TRP A 43 1.00 -13.24 14.07
CA TRP A 43 0.50 -14.60 13.93
C TRP A 43 1.61 -15.59 14.30
N SER A 44 1.36 -16.40 15.33
CA SER A 44 2.31 -17.40 15.82
C SER A 44 1.56 -18.66 16.25
N SER A 45 2.12 -19.84 15.97
CA SER A 45 1.55 -21.12 16.45
C SER A 45 0.07 -21.33 16.14
N GLY A 46 -0.39 -20.85 14.99
CA GLY A 46 -1.79 -21.02 14.54
C GLY A 46 -2.79 -20.00 15.08
N SER A 47 -2.35 -19.00 15.87
CA SER A 47 -3.23 -17.97 16.41
C SER A 47 -2.68 -16.55 16.21
N SER A 48 -3.59 -15.58 16.20
CA SER A 48 -3.28 -14.14 16.16
C SER A 48 -3.14 -13.60 17.58
N SER A 49 -2.20 -12.68 17.79
CA SER A 49 -2.10 -11.91 19.04
C SER A 49 -3.26 -10.92 19.25
N CYS A 50 -4.11 -10.72 18.24
CA CYS A 50 -5.31 -9.88 18.34
C CYS A 50 -6.56 -10.76 18.43
N SER A 51 -7.45 -10.44 19.37
CA SER A 51 -8.74 -11.15 19.52
C SER A 51 -9.76 -10.66 18.47
N SER A 52 -10.47 -11.60 17.85
CA SER A 52 -11.52 -11.31 16.87
C SER A 52 -12.93 -11.31 17.46
N ASN A 53 -13.14 -11.82 18.68
CA ASN A 53 -14.45 -12.29 19.17
C ASN A 53 -14.88 -11.70 20.54
N SER A 54 -14.55 -10.46 20.89
CA SER A 54 -15.01 -9.87 22.17
C SER A 54 -15.36 -8.38 22.03
N PRO A 55 -16.39 -7.86 22.75
CA PRO A 55 -16.61 -6.41 22.86
C PRO A 55 -15.33 -5.76 23.38
N PRO A 56 -15.00 -4.52 22.98
CA PRO A 56 -13.65 -4.00 22.97
C PRO A 56 -13.00 -4.17 24.35
N PRO A 57 -12.07 -5.13 24.53
CA PRO A 57 -11.23 -5.11 25.70
C PRO A 57 -10.11 -4.11 25.42
N THR A 58 -9.42 -3.70 26.47
CA THR A 58 -8.18 -2.93 26.45
C THR A 58 -7.04 -3.51 25.58
N SER A 59 -7.26 -4.66 24.92
CA SER A 59 -6.28 -5.44 24.15
C SER A 59 -6.43 -5.38 22.62
N THR A 60 -7.53 -4.87 22.05
CA THR A 60 -7.63 -4.69 20.59
C THR A 60 -6.91 -3.40 20.19
N PRO A 61 -5.91 -3.45 19.29
CA PRO A 61 -5.19 -2.24 18.91
C PRO A 61 -6.12 -1.19 18.31
N ALA A 62 -6.11 0.03 18.87
CA ALA A 62 -7.02 1.10 18.47
C ALA A 62 -6.96 1.44 16.97
N TRP A 63 -5.84 1.14 16.28
CA TRP A 63 -5.68 1.35 14.85
C TRP A 63 -6.55 0.43 13.98
N LEU A 64 -6.96 -0.75 14.48
CA LEU A 64 -7.72 -1.74 13.69
C LEU A 64 -9.12 -1.23 13.33
N ASN A 65 -9.71 -0.40 14.18
CA ASN A 65 -11.06 0.16 14.00
C ASN A 65 -11.05 1.60 13.47
N LYS A 66 -9.89 2.13 13.06
CA LYS A 66 -9.81 3.51 12.57
C LYS A 66 -10.44 3.65 11.18
N LYS A 67 -11.10 4.79 10.99
CA LYS A 67 -11.59 5.26 9.69
C LYS A 67 -11.00 6.64 9.42
N LEU A 68 -10.92 7.02 8.15
CA LEU A 68 -10.57 8.39 7.79
C LEU A 68 -11.66 9.35 8.26
N ASP A 69 -11.25 10.40 8.96
CA ASP A 69 -12.10 11.54 9.28
C ASP A 69 -12.31 12.43 8.04
N THR A 70 -13.18 13.43 8.15
CA THR A 70 -13.51 14.35 7.04
C THR A 70 -12.27 15.01 6.45
N THR A 71 -11.39 15.52 7.30
CA THR A 71 -10.14 16.16 6.89
C THR A 71 -9.23 15.19 6.13
N GLY A 72 -9.10 13.95 6.61
CA GLY A 72 -8.34 12.90 5.93
C GLY A 72 -8.92 12.54 4.56
N GLN A 73 -10.25 12.48 4.45
CA GLN A 73 -10.94 12.23 3.17
C GLN A 73 -10.73 13.37 2.17
N GLU A 74 -10.79 14.63 2.62
CA GLU A 74 -10.54 15.80 1.77
C GLU A 74 -9.11 15.83 1.25
N ARG A 75 -8.13 15.53 2.11
CA ARG A 75 -6.72 15.39 1.70
C ARG A 75 -6.53 14.29 0.67
N LEU A 76 -7.16 13.12 0.88
CA LEU A 76 -7.11 12.02 -0.08
C LEU A 76 -7.68 12.45 -1.45
N LYS A 77 -8.85 13.11 -1.45
CA LYS A 77 -9.46 13.64 -2.69
C LYS A 77 -8.56 14.65 -3.39
N TRP A 78 -7.92 15.53 -2.64
CA TRP A 78 -6.99 16.51 -3.20
C TRP A 78 -5.75 15.84 -3.83
N VAL A 79 -5.14 14.85 -3.17
CA VAL A 79 -4.02 14.08 -3.74
C VAL A 79 -4.45 13.34 -5.01
N GLN A 80 -5.60 12.68 -4.96
CA GLN A 80 -6.17 11.99 -6.12
C GLN A 80 -6.44 12.94 -7.30
N LYS A 81 -6.89 14.17 -7.03
CA LYS A 81 -7.16 15.16 -8.07
C LYS A 81 -5.89 15.73 -8.69
N ASN A 82 -4.84 15.95 -7.91
CA ASN A 82 -3.68 16.73 -8.34
C ASN A 82 -2.44 15.90 -8.70
N TYR A 83 -2.29 14.68 -8.19
CA TYR A 83 -1.05 13.89 -8.33
C TYR A 83 -1.24 12.46 -8.84
N MET A 84 -2.48 11.94 -8.92
CA MET A 84 -2.73 10.57 -9.36
C MET A 84 -2.67 10.45 -10.89
N ILE A 85 -1.72 9.68 -11.39
CA ILE A 85 -1.51 9.47 -12.84
C ILE A 85 -2.12 8.18 -13.38
N TYR A 86 -2.48 7.24 -12.50
CA TYR A 86 -3.14 5.98 -12.85
C TYR A 86 -4.09 5.54 -11.74
N ASN A 87 -5.24 4.98 -12.11
CA ASN A 87 -6.21 4.44 -11.17
C ASN A 87 -6.91 3.22 -11.79
N TYR A 88 -6.69 2.05 -11.21
CA TYR A 88 -7.28 0.79 -11.70
C TYR A 88 -8.82 0.81 -11.63
N CYS A 89 -9.42 1.49 -10.64
CA CYS A 89 -10.88 1.65 -10.53
C CYS A 89 -11.50 2.43 -11.68
N LYS A 90 -10.69 3.11 -12.51
CA LYS A 90 -11.15 3.89 -13.68
C LYS A 90 -10.58 3.35 -15.00
N ASP A 91 -9.89 2.22 -14.96
CA ASP A 91 -9.26 1.61 -16.13
C ASP A 91 -10.23 0.68 -16.85
N ALA A 92 -11.09 1.27 -17.70
CA ALA A 92 -12.08 0.51 -18.47
C ALA A 92 -11.46 -0.46 -19.49
N LYS A 93 -10.21 -0.22 -19.90
CA LYS A 93 -9.50 -1.15 -20.80
C LYS A 93 -9.11 -2.42 -20.07
N ARG A 94 -8.64 -2.29 -18.82
CA ARG A 94 -8.30 -3.43 -17.97
C ARG A 94 -9.53 -4.15 -17.43
N PHE A 95 -10.60 -3.40 -17.13
CA PHE A 95 -11.84 -3.93 -16.57
C PHE A 95 -13.05 -3.66 -17.48
N PRO A 96 -13.12 -4.31 -18.67
CA PRO A 96 -14.19 -4.06 -19.64
C PRO A 96 -15.56 -4.58 -19.20
N GLN A 97 -15.61 -5.51 -18.24
CA GLN A 97 -16.84 -6.15 -17.76
C GLN A 97 -17.42 -5.49 -16.50
N GLY A 98 -16.85 -4.36 -16.08
CA GLY A 98 -17.24 -3.68 -14.85
C GLY A 98 -16.06 -3.56 -13.88
N PHE A 99 -16.10 -2.52 -13.06
CA PHE A 99 -15.03 -2.19 -12.13
C PHE A 99 -15.07 -3.08 -10.88
N PRO A 100 -13.93 -3.25 -10.18
CA PRO A 100 -13.87 -3.99 -8.92
C PRO A 100 -14.84 -3.43 -7.86
N LEU A 101 -15.44 -4.32 -7.05
CA LEU A 101 -16.51 -3.97 -6.11
C LEU A 101 -16.07 -3.03 -4.99
N GLU A 102 -14.80 -3.01 -4.64
CA GLU A 102 -14.24 -2.12 -3.63
C GLU A 102 -14.11 -0.66 -4.12
N CYS A 103 -14.32 -0.41 -5.42
CA CYS A 103 -14.20 0.90 -6.02
C CYS A 103 -15.49 1.76 -5.92
N THR A 104 -16.59 1.20 -5.40
CA THR A 104 -17.90 1.84 -5.26
C THR A 104 -18.20 2.27 -3.84
#